data_AF-A0A3L6NXF9-F1
#
_entry.id   AF-A0A3L6NXF9-F1
#
_cell.length_a   1.000
_cell.length_b   1.000
_cell.length_c   1.000
_cell.angle_alpha   90.00
_cell.angle_beta   90.00
_cell.angle_gamma   90.00
#
_symmetry.space_group_name_H-M   'P 1'
#
loop_
_entity.id
_entity.type
_entity.pdbx_description
1 polymer ?
#
loop_
_entity_poly.entity_id
_entity_poly.type
_entity_poly.pdbx_seq_one_letter_code
_entity_poly.pdbx_strand_id
1 'polypeptide(L)'
;MKDNSTKPDELYLCGFSLGHPRAVQALEAYVSARNWGDRKLFLDWTAQWGHVQQCPRKNFSKNRRWWGWGVLEICEDCYASFAKGTALEPRFALTGVREPEKERMCDIYSPRMRSLYTEACRTGDLEGLLAIAEQRHVVYTQTIMQCEQILNQQKIAAMQAQMLGTQGTFYKSMGWAQDATMGHSYTVGNSYAGYGHANEWVMQGYSYDRQSREAAAEVMGGGPLMRIQMLEARWREVE
;
A
#
# COMPACT_ATOMS: atom_id res chain seq x y z
N MET A 1 19.72 33.22 -2.13
CA MET A 1 19.33 32.89 -0.76
C MET A 1 20.05 31.59 -0.43
N LYS A 2 21.16 31.63 0.33
CA LYS A 2 21.80 30.41 0.81
C LYS A 2 20.99 29.98 2.03
N ASP A 3 20.26 28.89 1.88
CA ASP A 3 19.56 28.28 3.00
C ASP A 3 20.61 27.54 3.85
N ASN A 4 20.90 28.07 5.03
CA ASN A 4 21.86 27.50 5.97
C ASN A 4 21.17 26.57 6.99
N SER A 5 19.87 26.25 6.82
CA SER A 5 19.15 25.39 7.76
C SER A 5 19.20 23.89 7.40
N THR A 6 19.89 23.50 6.34
CA THR A 6 19.96 22.10 5.93
C THR A 6 20.91 21.32 6.84
N LYS A 7 20.40 20.32 7.55
CA LYS A 7 21.22 19.37 8.34
C LYS A 7 21.74 18.26 7.43
N PRO A 8 23.02 17.85 7.56
CA PRO A 8 23.61 16.83 6.67
C PRO A 8 22.89 15.47 6.69
N ASP A 9 22.26 15.12 7.82
CA ASP A 9 21.65 13.80 8.04
C ASP A 9 20.15 13.73 7.73
N GLU A 10 19.56 14.81 7.18
CA GLU A 10 18.15 14.82 6.80
C GLU A 10 17.96 14.41 5.33
N LEU A 11 17.00 13.53 5.09
CA LEU A 11 16.61 13.13 3.73
C LEU A 11 15.82 14.27 3.08
N TYR A 12 16.44 14.98 2.14
CA TYR A 12 15.77 15.97 1.30
C TYR A 12 15.27 15.33 0.00
N LEU A 13 14.00 15.53 -0.33
CA LEU A 13 13.47 15.17 -1.65
C LEU A 13 13.38 16.43 -2.53
N CYS A 14 13.89 16.35 -3.75
CA CYS A 14 13.71 17.41 -4.74
C CYS A 14 12.26 17.45 -5.21
N GLY A 15 11.59 18.60 -5.05
CA GLY A 15 10.20 18.79 -5.52
C GLY A 15 10.02 18.69 -7.04
N PHE A 16 11.10 18.82 -7.82
CA PHE A 16 11.12 18.63 -9.27
C PHE A 16 11.53 17.21 -9.72
N SER A 17 11.88 16.32 -8.78
CA SER A 17 12.13 14.92 -9.13
C SER A 17 10.86 14.32 -9.71
N LEU A 18 10.94 13.64 -10.86
CA LEU A 18 9.76 13.00 -11.47
C LEU A 18 9.16 11.88 -10.59
N GLY A 19 9.91 11.38 -9.61
CA GLY A 19 9.39 10.47 -8.58
C GLY A 19 8.63 11.17 -7.45
N HIS A 20 8.65 12.51 -7.38
CA HIS A 20 7.92 13.27 -6.38
C HIS A 20 6.42 13.34 -6.74
N PRO A 21 5.49 13.06 -5.81
CA PRO A 21 4.05 13.02 -6.11
C PRO A 21 3.45 14.33 -6.64
N ARG A 22 4.14 15.46 -6.44
CA ARG A 22 3.74 16.78 -6.96
C ARG A 22 4.69 17.37 -8.01
N ALA A 23 5.50 16.54 -8.68
CA ALA A 23 6.49 17.02 -9.65
C ALA A 23 5.85 17.85 -10.78
N VAL A 24 4.71 17.38 -11.28
CA VAL A 24 3.97 18.07 -12.36
C VAL A 24 3.44 19.43 -11.89
N GLN A 25 2.81 19.50 -10.72
CA GLN A 25 2.30 20.75 -10.16
C GLN A 25 3.44 21.74 -9.83
N ALA A 26 4.60 21.24 -9.38
CA ALA A 26 5.79 22.07 -9.18
C ALA A 26 6.28 22.67 -10.51
N LEU A 27 6.28 21.88 -11.58
CA LEU A 27 6.64 22.34 -12.93
C LEU A 27 5.62 23.35 -13.47
N GLU A 28 4.32 23.13 -13.29
CA GLU A 28 3.26 24.05 -13.70
C GLU A 28 3.37 25.41 -12.97
N ALA A 29 3.62 25.39 -11.66
CA ALA A 29 3.85 26.60 -10.87
C ALA A 29 5.12 27.33 -11.34
N TYR A 30 6.19 26.60 -11.65
CA TYR A 30 7.43 27.16 -12.19
C TYR A 30 7.23 27.78 -13.59
N VAL A 31 6.55 27.07 -14.49
CA VAL A 31 6.25 27.56 -15.85
C VAL A 31 5.37 28.81 -15.77
N SER A 32 4.38 28.82 -14.88
CA SER A 32 3.54 29.99 -14.64
C SER A 32 4.39 31.18 -14.16
N ALA A 33 5.22 30.98 -13.13
CA ALA A 33 6.12 32.02 -12.63
C ALA A 33 7.06 32.56 -13.72
N ARG A 34 7.57 31.68 -14.60
CA ARG A 34 8.42 32.06 -15.73
C ARG A 34 7.65 32.87 -16.79
N ASN A 35 6.49 32.39 -17.21
CA ASN A 35 5.70 33.00 -18.29
C ASN A 35 5.17 34.38 -17.90
N TRP A 36 4.77 34.55 -16.65
CA TRP A 36 4.28 35.82 -16.11
C TRP A 36 5.39 36.75 -15.58
N GLY A 37 6.63 36.25 -15.49
CA GLY A 37 7.74 37.00 -14.91
C GLY A 37 7.63 37.24 -13.40
N ASP A 38 6.68 36.60 -12.72
CA ASP A 38 6.45 36.75 -11.28
C ASP A 38 6.90 35.51 -10.51
N ARG A 39 8.04 35.64 -9.82
CA ARG A 39 8.63 34.57 -9.00
C ARG A 39 7.77 34.23 -7.78
N LYS A 40 6.91 35.13 -7.31
CA LYS A 40 6.06 34.88 -6.12
C LYS A 40 5.11 33.72 -6.35
N LEU A 41 4.59 33.57 -7.58
CA LEU A 41 3.71 32.45 -7.94
C LEU A 41 4.33 31.08 -7.58
N PHE A 42 5.61 30.90 -7.87
CA PHE A 42 6.32 29.67 -7.52
C PHE A 42 6.67 29.62 -6.04
N LEU A 43 7.15 30.70 -5.45
CA LEU A 43 7.55 30.73 -4.03
C LEU A 43 6.36 30.48 -3.10
N ASP A 44 5.21 31.12 -3.34
CA ASP A 44 3.99 30.93 -2.56
C ASP A 44 3.48 29.49 -2.70
N TRP A 45 3.53 28.94 -3.92
CA TRP A 45 3.20 27.53 -4.14
C TRP A 45 4.13 26.60 -3.36
N THR A 46 5.45 26.83 -3.38
CA THR A 46 6.40 26.01 -2.63
C THR A 46 6.23 26.13 -1.12
N ALA A 47 5.92 27.33 -0.62
CA ALA A 47 5.65 27.56 0.80
C ALA A 47 4.39 26.80 1.25
N GLN A 48 3.35 26.81 0.41
CA GLN A 48 2.09 26.13 0.69
C GLN A 48 2.20 24.61 0.58
N TRP A 49 2.84 24.09 -0.47
CA TRP A 49 2.75 22.68 -0.85
C TRP A 49 4.04 21.89 -0.70
N GLY A 50 5.19 22.56 -0.56
CA GLY A 50 6.50 21.90 -0.56
C GLY A 50 6.70 20.93 0.61
N HIS A 51 6.03 21.17 1.73
CA HIS A 51 6.12 20.35 2.93
C HIS A 51 4.89 19.45 3.16
N VAL A 52 3.80 19.67 2.41
CA VAL A 52 2.56 18.91 2.54
C VAL A 52 2.77 17.55 1.88
N GLN A 53 2.56 16.46 2.60
CA GLN A 53 2.62 15.13 1.98
C GLN A 53 1.34 14.83 1.20
N GLN A 54 1.42 14.13 0.06
CA GLN A 54 0.24 13.71 -0.71
C GLN A 54 -0.70 12.86 0.16
N CYS A 55 -2.01 13.02 -0.01
CA CYS A 55 -3.02 12.25 0.70
C CYS A 55 -2.74 10.74 0.63
N PRO A 56 -2.72 10.02 1.78
CA PRO A 56 -2.51 8.57 1.81
C PRO A 56 -3.73 7.78 1.27
N ARG A 57 -4.83 8.48 0.98
CA ARG A 57 -6.10 7.93 0.52
C ARG A 57 -6.60 6.84 1.48
N LYS A 58 -6.83 5.64 0.96
CA LYS A 58 -7.30 4.47 1.69
C LYS A 58 -6.21 3.79 2.54
N ASN A 59 -4.94 4.13 2.32
CA ASN A 59 -3.86 3.50 3.06
C ASN A 59 -3.72 4.18 4.43
N PHE A 60 -3.42 3.39 5.45
CA PHE A 60 -3.03 3.93 6.75
C PHE A 60 -1.65 4.58 6.67
N SER A 61 -1.49 5.72 7.34
CA SER A 61 -0.21 6.38 7.46
C SER A 61 0.05 6.86 8.88
N LYS A 62 1.31 6.69 9.31
CA LYS A 62 1.85 7.22 10.57
C LYS A 62 2.46 8.60 10.41
N ASN A 63 2.70 9.26 11.54
CA ASN A 63 3.56 10.44 11.66
C ASN A 63 3.22 11.60 10.70
N ARG A 64 1.93 11.87 10.51
CA ARG A 64 1.39 12.98 9.71
C ARG A 64 0.55 13.91 10.58
N ARG A 65 0.29 15.12 10.07
CA ARG A 65 -0.67 16.03 10.67
C ARG A 65 -2.09 15.69 10.24
N TRP A 66 -3.00 15.73 11.21
CA TRP A 66 -4.40 15.36 11.02
C TRP A 66 -5.35 16.41 11.56
N TRP A 67 -6.49 16.54 10.87
CA TRP A 67 -7.63 17.38 11.21
C TRP A 67 -8.91 16.53 11.33
N GLY A 68 -9.99 17.09 11.87
CA GLY A 68 -11.28 16.42 11.98
C GLY A 68 -11.64 16.01 13.42
N TRP A 69 -12.22 14.83 13.61
CA TRP A 69 -12.84 14.41 14.88
C TRP A 69 -12.37 13.05 15.40
N GLY A 70 -11.30 12.50 14.84
CA GLY A 70 -10.77 11.20 15.23
C GLY A 70 -11.48 10.03 14.57
N VAL A 71 -12.82 10.03 14.53
CA VAL A 71 -13.61 9.06 13.72
C VAL A 71 -13.69 9.47 12.25
N LEU A 72 -13.64 10.77 11.98
CA LEU A 72 -13.46 11.32 10.65
C LEU A 72 -12.13 12.08 10.63
N GLU A 73 -11.16 11.54 9.91
CA GLU A 73 -9.78 11.95 9.88
C GLU A 73 -9.44 12.60 8.54
N ILE A 74 -8.85 13.79 8.60
CA ILE A 74 -8.53 14.59 7.43
C ILE A 74 -7.01 14.78 7.38
N CYS A 75 -6.35 14.24 6.37
CA CYS A 75 -4.92 14.47 6.18
C CYS A 75 -4.66 15.92 5.72
N GLU A 76 -3.43 16.39 5.92
CA GLU A 76 -3.00 17.75 5.56
C GLU A 76 -3.33 18.17 4.12
N ASP A 77 -3.14 17.27 3.16
CA ASP A 77 -3.42 17.54 1.74
C ASP A 77 -4.91 17.83 1.51
N CYS A 78 -5.79 17.02 2.06
CA CYS A 78 -7.24 17.22 1.91
C CYS A 78 -7.77 18.35 2.81
N TYR A 79 -7.12 18.64 3.94
CA TYR A 79 -7.42 19.86 4.69
C TYR A 79 -7.11 21.09 3.84
N ALA A 80 -5.87 21.22 3.36
CA ALA A 80 -5.43 22.39 2.60
C ALA A 80 -6.17 22.58 1.27
N SER A 81 -6.53 21.49 0.59
CA SER A 81 -7.19 21.54 -0.73
C SER A 81 -8.71 21.58 -0.69
N PHE A 82 -9.35 21.24 0.43
CA PHE A 82 -10.82 21.09 0.47
C PHE A 82 -11.47 21.53 1.78
N ALA A 83 -10.99 21.07 2.95
CA ALA A 83 -11.72 21.29 4.21
C ALA A 83 -11.42 22.66 4.87
N LYS A 84 -10.30 23.30 4.53
CA LYS A 84 -9.94 24.62 5.04
C LYS A 84 -10.93 25.69 4.58
N GLY A 85 -11.38 26.53 5.50
CA GLY A 85 -12.36 27.61 5.30
C GLY A 85 -13.81 27.15 5.26
N THR A 86 -14.10 25.87 5.51
CA THR A 86 -15.46 25.33 5.47
C THR A 86 -16.21 25.58 6.77
N ALA A 87 -17.54 25.50 6.74
CA ALA A 87 -18.40 25.80 7.90
C ALA A 87 -18.14 24.88 9.11
N LEU A 88 -17.63 23.66 8.89
CA LEU A 88 -17.31 22.71 9.96
C LEU A 88 -15.88 22.83 10.48
N GLU A 89 -14.97 23.54 9.80
CA GLU A 89 -13.56 23.69 10.23
C GLU A 89 -13.43 24.19 11.68
N PRO A 90 -14.17 25.22 12.13
CA PRO A 90 -14.05 25.70 13.52
C PRO A 90 -14.46 24.67 14.57
N ARG A 91 -15.13 23.58 14.17
CA ARG A 91 -15.62 22.52 15.05
C ARG A 91 -14.68 21.32 15.13
N PHE A 92 -13.55 21.32 14.41
CA PHE A 92 -12.60 20.21 14.46
C PHE A 92 -12.04 19.99 15.86
N ALA A 93 -12.02 18.74 16.32
CA ALA A 93 -11.34 18.35 17.55
C ALA A 93 -9.82 18.16 17.34
N LEU A 94 -9.41 17.78 16.13
CA LEU A 94 -8.02 17.67 15.71
C LEU A 94 -7.68 18.86 14.81
N THR A 95 -6.62 19.59 15.15
CA THR A 95 -6.19 20.79 14.41
C THR A 95 -4.69 20.71 14.10
N GLY A 96 -4.34 19.92 13.09
CA GLY A 96 -2.95 19.71 12.69
C GLY A 96 -2.15 18.88 13.68
N VAL A 97 -2.82 18.03 14.46
CA VAL A 97 -2.22 17.18 15.48
C VAL A 97 -1.37 16.10 14.81
N ARG A 98 -0.16 15.86 15.34
CA ARG A 98 0.76 14.84 14.86
C ARG A 98 0.98 13.78 15.94
N GLU A 99 0.58 12.55 15.64
CA GLU A 99 0.77 11.40 16.52
C GLU A 99 1.66 10.38 15.78
N PRO A 100 2.95 10.26 16.12
CA PRO A 100 3.89 9.41 15.38
C PRO A 100 3.49 7.93 15.34
N GLU A 101 2.96 7.40 16.43
CA GLU A 101 2.66 5.97 16.58
C GLU A 101 1.29 5.57 16.03
N LYS A 102 0.37 6.53 15.90
CA LYS A 102 -1.01 6.24 15.51
C LYS A 102 -1.16 6.22 13.99
N GLU A 103 -1.64 5.09 13.49
CA GLU A 103 -2.03 4.95 12.08
C GLU A 103 -3.43 5.52 11.86
N ARG A 104 -3.56 6.29 10.78
CA ARG A 104 -4.77 7.01 10.42
C ARG A 104 -4.99 6.96 8.91
N MET A 105 -6.25 6.94 8.48
CA MET A 105 -6.66 6.90 7.07
C MET A 105 -7.39 8.20 6.76
N CYS A 106 -7.20 8.78 5.57
CA CYS A 106 -7.98 9.96 5.21
C CYS A 106 -9.43 9.55 4.90
N ASP A 107 -10.42 10.26 5.44
CA ASP A 107 -11.83 10.00 5.13
C ASP A 107 -12.31 10.80 3.93
N ILE A 108 -11.79 12.00 3.73
CA ILE A 108 -12.25 12.92 2.68
C ILE A 108 -11.43 12.84 1.38
N TYR A 109 -10.73 11.72 1.12
CA TYR A 109 -10.14 11.50 -0.19
C TYR A 109 -11.19 11.05 -1.22
N SER A 110 -12.27 10.40 -0.79
CA SER A 110 -13.27 9.84 -1.69
C SER A 110 -14.26 10.93 -2.15
N PRO A 111 -14.69 10.92 -3.42
CA PRO A 111 -15.67 11.88 -3.92
C PRO A 111 -16.97 11.86 -3.12
N ARG A 112 -17.48 10.66 -2.76
CA ARG A 112 -18.70 10.53 -1.96
C ARG A 112 -18.56 11.16 -0.57
N MET A 113 -17.47 10.87 0.14
CA MET A 113 -17.27 11.46 1.48
C MET A 113 -17.11 12.97 1.41
N ARG A 114 -16.53 13.51 0.33
CA ARG A 114 -16.51 14.97 0.10
C ARG A 114 -17.92 15.52 -0.10
N SER A 115 -18.76 14.87 -0.90
CA SER A 115 -20.16 15.29 -1.07
C SER A 115 -20.94 15.28 0.24
N LEU A 116 -20.79 14.23 1.05
CA LEU A 116 -21.40 14.13 2.38
C LEU A 116 -20.88 15.22 3.34
N TYR A 117 -19.57 15.48 3.31
CA TYR A 117 -18.96 16.56 4.09
C TYR A 117 -19.50 17.94 3.68
N THR A 118 -19.62 18.21 2.38
CA THR A 118 -20.20 19.45 1.86
C THR A 118 -21.65 19.60 2.28
N GLU A 119 -22.43 18.53 2.23
CA GLU A 119 -23.82 18.55 2.68
C GLU A 119 -23.92 18.83 4.19
N ALA A 120 -23.09 18.19 5.01
CA ALA A 120 -23.02 18.45 6.44
C ALA A 120 -22.57 19.90 6.75
N CYS A 121 -21.71 20.49 5.93
CA CYS A 121 -21.38 21.93 6.03
C CYS A 121 -22.60 22.81 5.75
N ARG A 122 -23.50 22.39 4.86
CA ARG A 122 -24.71 23.14 4.47
C ARG A 122 -25.83 23.00 5.51
N THR A 123 -26.02 21.81 6.06
CA THR A 123 -27.12 21.49 6.99
C THR A 123 -26.75 21.65 8.46
N GLY A 124 -25.44 21.63 8.77
CA GLY A 124 -24.94 21.59 10.14
C GLY A 124 -24.98 20.21 10.80
N ASP A 125 -25.38 19.17 10.06
CA ASP A 125 -25.51 17.79 10.55
C ASP A 125 -24.14 17.10 10.66
N LEU A 126 -23.39 17.48 11.70
CA LEU A 126 -22.11 16.86 12.03
C LEU A 126 -22.29 15.41 12.50
N GLU A 127 -23.28 15.14 13.34
CA GLU A 127 -23.48 13.81 13.93
C GLU A 127 -23.79 12.76 12.86
N GLY A 128 -24.64 13.09 11.88
CA GLY A 128 -24.92 12.20 10.75
C GLY A 128 -23.66 11.91 9.91
N LEU A 129 -22.81 12.92 9.68
CA LEU A 129 -21.54 12.74 8.99
C LEU A 129 -20.58 11.81 9.75
N LEU A 130 -20.45 11.98 11.07
CA LEU A 130 -19.56 11.17 11.90
C LEU A 130 -20.05 9.72 11.97
N ALA A 131 -21.36 9.49 12.07
CA ALA A 131 -21.95 8.14 12.05
C ALA A 131 -21.67 7.42 10.71
N ILE A 132 -21.72 8.13 9.58
CA ILE A 132 -21.37 7.56 8.27
C ILE A 132 -19.87 7.24 8.20
N ALA A 133 -19.01 8.11 8.71
CA ALA A 133 -17.56 7.86 8.74
C ALA A 133 -17.23 6.62 9.59
N GLU A 134 -17.88 6.46 10.75
CA GLU A 134 -17.73 5.28 11.61
C GLU A 134 -18.16 4.00 10.88
N GLN A 135 -19.35 4.01 10.27
CA GLN A 135 -19.84 2.88 9.49
C GLN A 135 -18.87 2.53 8.35
N ARG A 136 -18.30 3.53 7.68
CA ARG A 136 -17.32 3.33 6.62
C ARG A 136 -16.05 2.64 7.14
N HIS A 137 -15.55 2.98 8.32
CA HIS A 137 -14.38 2.32 8.93
C HIS A 137 -14.67 0.85 9.27
N VAL A 138 -15.88 0.54 9.73
CA VAL A 138 -16.32 -0.85 9.95
C VAL A 138 -16.31 -1.63 8.63
N VAL A 139 -16.88 -1.07 7.56
CA VAL A 139 -16.87 -1.71 6.23
C VAL A 139 -15.44 -1.87 5.72
N TYR A 140 -14.56 -0.88 5.89
CA TYR A 140 -13.15 -0.95 5.51
C TYR A 140 -12.45 -2.17 6.13
N THR A 141 -12.62 -2.34 7.44
CA THR A 141 -12.01 -3.44 8.20
C THR A 141 -12.52 -4.81 7.72
N GLN A 142 -13.81 -4.88 7.38
CA GLN A 142 -14.44 -6.10 6.87
C GLN A 142 -14.15 -6.37 5.39
N THR A 143 -13.58 -5.43 4.65
CA THR A 143 -13.37 -5.52 3.20
C THR A 143 -11.91 -5.33 2.80
N ILE A 144 -11.41 -4.10 2.75
CA ILE A 144 -10.08 -3.78 2.24
C ILE A 144 -8.97 -4.46 3.04
N MET A 145 -9.07 -4.49 4.38
CA MET A 145 -8.08 -5.22 5.19
C MET A 145 -8.10 -6.72 4.91
N GLN A 146 -9.27 -7.30 4.65
CA GLN A 146 -9.40 -8.71 4.28
C GLN A 146 -8.79 -8.97 2.88
N CYS A 147 -8.99 -8.07 1.92
CA CYS A 147 -8.33 -8.15 0.62
C CYS A 147 -6.81 -8.14 0.75
N GLU A 148 -6.26 -7.23 1.57
CA GLU A 148 -4.81 -7.15 1.82
C GLU A 148 -4.27 -8.42 2.47
N GLN A 149 -5.01 -9.00 3.42
CA GLN A 149 -4.65 -10.28 4.04
C GLN A 149 -4.59 -11.41 3.02
N ILE A 150 -5.61 -11.54 2.16
CA ILE A 150 -5.64 -12.54 1.09
C ILE A 150 -4.44 -12.35 0.16
N LEU A 151 -4.19 -11.12 -0.31
CA LEU A 151 -3.07 -10.84 -1.20
C LEU A 151 -1.71 -11.15 -0.55
N ASN A 152 -1.55 -10.87 0.74
CA ASN A 152 -0.31 -11.18 1.46
C ASN A 152 -0.13 -12.70 1.62
N GLN A 153 -1.19 -13.45 1.91
CA GLN A 153 -1.15 -14.92 1.94
C GLN A 153 -0.74 -15.49 0.58
N GLN A 154 -1.30 -14.98 -0.51
CA GLN A 154 -0.96 -15.39 -1.87
C GLN A 154 0.51 -15.11 -2.21
N LYS A 155 1.06 -13.94 -1.79
CA LYS A 155 2.48 -13.63 -1.95
C LYS A 155 3.38 -14.59 -1.17
N ILE A 156 3.02 -14.92 0.07
CA ILE A 156 3.79 -15.85 0.91
C ILE A 156 3.78 -17.25 0.28
N ALA A 157 2.61 -17.74 -0.13
CA ALA A 157 2.48 -19.03 -0.79
C ALA A 157 3.26 -19.10 -2.11
N ALA A 158 3.25 -18.03 -2.92
CA ALA A 158 4.05 -17.94 -4.14
C ALA A 158 5.56 -17.97 -3.86
N MET A 159 6.01 -17.22 -2.84
CA MET A 159 7.41 -17.23 -2.40
C MET A 159 7.83 -18.61 -1.87
N GLN A 160 6.96 -19.30 -1.13
CA GLN A 160 7.19 -20.66 -0.66
C GLN A 160 7.32 -21.64 -1.82
N ALA A 161 6.42 -21.58 -2.82
CA ALA A 161 6.50 -22.40 -4.01
C ALA A 161 7.83 -22.19 -4.76
N GLN A 162 8.28 -20.94 -4.90
CA GLN A 162 9.55 -20.61 -5.50
C GLN A 162 10.74 -21.18 -4.70
N MET A 163 10.74 -21.02 -3.38
CA MET A 163 11.76 -21.55 -2.49
C MET A 163 11.87 -23.08 -2.55
N LEU A 164 10.73 -23.78 -2.67
CA LEU A 164 10.71 -25.24 -2.83
C LEU A 164 11.28 -25.65 -4.20
N GLY A 165 10.97 -24.90 -5.26
CA GLY A 165 11.54 -25.16 -6.60
C GLY A 165 13.06 -24.96 -6.68
N THR A 166 13.60 -23.97 -5.97
CA THR A 166 15.05 -23.77 -5.88
C THR A 166 15.73 -24.89 -5.08
N GLN A 167 15.12 -25.35 -3.98
CA GLN A 167 15.58 -26.52 -3.25
C GLN A 167 15.55 -27.78 -4.13
N GLY A 168 14.46 -28.02 -4.85
CA GLY A 168 14.36 -29.16 -5.78
C GLY A 168 15.51 -29.20 -6.79
N THR A 169 15.83 -28.05 -7.39
CA THR A 169 16.95 -27.91 -8.33
C THR A 169 18.30 -28.17 -7.65
N PHE A 170 18.53 -27.60 -6.48
CA PHE A 170 19.76 -27.78 -5.71
C PHE A 170 20.00 -29.26 -5.39
N TYR A 171 19.01 -29.94 -4.83
CA TYR A 171 19.10 -31.36 -4.44
C TYR A 171 19.32 -32.28 -5.63
N LYS A 172 18.63 -32.05 -6.76
CA LYS A 172 18.90 -32.79 -8.01
C LYS A 172 20.33 -32.58 -8.51
N SER A 173 20.83 -31.34 -8.49
CA SER A 173 22.19 -31.05 -8.96
C SER A 173 23.26 -31.76 -8.12
N MET A 174 23.07 -31.78 -6.79
CA MET A 174 23.94 -32.50 -5.87
C MET A 174 23.88 -34.01 -6.11
N GLY A 175 22.67 -34.55 -6.27
CA GLY A 175 22.47 -35.97 -6.53
C GLY A 175 23.10 -36.43 -7.84
N TRP A 176 22.97 -35.66 -8.93
CA TRP A 176 23.61 -36.00 -10.20
C TRP A 176 25.13 -35.86 -10.16
N ALA A 177 25.67 -34.87 -9.43
CA ALA A 177 27.12 -34.76 -9.24
C ALA A 177 27.70 -35.95 -8.46
N GLN A 178 26.97 -36.40 -7.43
CA GLN A 178 27.35 -37.60 -6.68
C GLN A 178 27.27 -38.84 -7.57
N ASP A 179 26.21 -39.00 -8.35
CA ASP A 179 26.05 -40.15 -9.24
C ASP A 179 27.13 -40.19 -10.33
N ALA A 180 27.48 -39.04 -10.91
CA ALA A 180 28.55 -38.96 -11.90
C ALA A 180 29.94 -39.33 -11.34
N THR A 181 30.14 -39.22 -10.03
CA THR A 181 31.43 -39.51 -9.37
C THR A 181 31.49 -40.89 -8.74
N MET A 182 30.39 -41.38 -8.17
CA MET A 182 30.34 -42.65 -7.44
C MET A 182 29.60 -43.77 -8.20
N GLY A 183 28.74 -43.41 -9.15
CA GLY A 183 27.75 -44.30 -9.76
C GLY A 183 26.71 -44.81 -8.76
N HIS A 184 25.77 -45.63 -9.26
CA HIS A 184 24.78 -46.34 -8.46
C HIS A 184 24.57 -47.76 -8.99
N SER A 185 24.22 -48.71 -8.12
CA SER A 185 23.89 -50.09 -8.47
C SER A 185 22.39 -50.42 -8.33
N TYR A 186 21.65 -49.54 -7.68
CA TYR A 186 20.20 -49.65 -7.48
C TYR A 186 19.57 -48.25 -7.54
N THR A 187 18.27 -48.20 -7.82
CA THR A 187 17.49 -46.96 -7.80
C THR A 187 16.66 -46.86 -6.53
N VAL A 188 16.40 -45.63 -6.08
CA VAL A 188 15.53 -45.33 -4.94
C VAL A 188 14.22 -44.69 -5.39
N GLY A 189 13.23 -44.65 -4.49
CA GLY A 189 11.93 -44.06 -4.77
C GLY A 189 10.90 -44.22 -3.68
N ASN A 190 9.85 -43.41 -3.76
CA ASN A 190 8.66 -43.52 -2.92
C ASN A 190 7.41 -43.02 -3.68
N SER A 191 6.23 -43.23 -3.09
CA SER A 191 4.95 -42.83 -3.69
C SER A 191 4.77 -41.32 -3.86
N TYR A 192 5.57 -40.51 -3.16
CA TYR A 192 5.48 -39.06 -3.20
C TYR A 192 6.37 -38.45 -4.29
N ALA A 193 7.64 -38.84 -4.36
CA ALA A 193 8.63 -38.36 -5.33
C ALA A 193 8.70 -39.19 -6.63
N GLY A 194 8.05 -40.34 -6.68
CA GLY A 194 8.18 -41.32 -7.76
C GLY A 194 9.33 -42.31 -7.53
N TYR A 195 9.46 -43.25 -8.46
CA TYR A 195 10.45 -44.34 -8.41
C TYR A 195 11.48 -44.23 -9.54
N GLY A 196 12.64 -44.85 -9.35
CA GLY A 196 13.69 -44.92 -10.38
C GLY A 196 14.76 -43.83 -10.28
N HIS A 197 14.94 -43.21 -9.11
CA HIS A 197 15.93 -42.16 -8.89
C HIS A 197 17.31 -42.74 -8.61
N ALA A 198 18.37 -42.12 -9.14
CA ALA A 198 19.74 -42.61 -9.01
C ALA A 198 20.24 -42.66 -7.55
N ASN A 199 19.80 -41.74 -6.69
CA ASN A 199 20.12 -41.69 -5.27
C ASN A 199 19.09 -40.85 -4.50
N GLU A 200 19.23 -40.84 -3.17
CA GLU A 200 18.31 -40.17 -2.24
C GLU A 200 18.22 -38.66 -2.47
N TRP A 201 19.32 -37.99 -2.86
CA TRP A 201 19.32 -36.55 -3.14
C TRP A 201 18.49 -36.21 -4.37
N VAL A 202 18.58 -37.02 -5.44
CA VAL A 202 17.72 -36.85 -6.63
C VAL A 202 16.25 -37.03 -6.25
N MET A 203 15.93 -38.09 -5.49
CA MET A 203 14.57 -38.34 -5.02
C MET A 203 14.03 -37.18 -4.17
N GLN A 204 14.83 -36.67 -3.24
CA GLN A 204 14.48 -35.50 -2.43
C GLN A 204 14.28 -34.23 -3.27
N GLY A 205 15.07 -34.06 -4.33
CA GLY A 205 14.85 -32.95 -5.26
C GLY A 205 13.49 -33.03 -5.98
N TYR A 206 13.07 -34.23 -6.40
CA TYR A 206 11.74 -34.45 -6.97
C TYR A 206 10.60 -34.30 -5.97
N SER A 207 10.82 -34.61 -4.69
CA SER A 207 9.83 -34.36 -3.64
C SER A 207 9.59 -32.85 -3.46
N TYR A 208 10.65 -32.04 -3.46
CA TYR A 208 10.54 -30.57 -3.40
C TYR A 208 9.89 -29.97 -4.65
N ASP A 209 10.20 -30.47 -5.86
CA ASP A 209 9.53 -30.04 -7.09
C ASP A 209 8.01 -30.28 -7.01
N ARG A 210 7.61 -31.42 -6.45
CA ARG A 210 6.18 -31.74 -6.27
C ARG A 210 5.53 -30.81 -5.24
N GLN A 211 6.16 -30.60 -4.08
CA GLN A 211 5.68 -29.64 -3.08
C GLN A 211 5.55 -28.22 -3.65
N SER A 212 6.51 -27.81 -4.48
CA SER A 212 6.49 -26.53 -5.18
C SER A 212 5.26 -26.39 -6.07
N ARG A 213 4.93 -27.43 -6.85
CA ARG A 213 3.74 -27.45 -7.72
C ARG A 213 2.44 -27.46 -6.93
N GLU A 214 2.39 -28.20 -5.82
CA GLU A 214 1.23 -28.25 -4.91
C GLU A 214 0.97 -26.86 -4.30
N ALA A 215 2.02 -26.19 -3.79
CA ALA A 215 1.92 -24.82 -3.28
C ALA A 215 1.56 -23.80 -4.37
N ALA A 216 2.10 -23.94 -5.58
CA ALA A 216 1.75 -23.07 -6.71
C ALA A 216 0.28 -23.25 -7.16
N ALA A 217 -0.26 -24.47 -7.10
CA ALA A 217 -1.66 -24.73 -7.45
C ALA A 217 -2.64 -24.03 -6.51
N GLU A 218 -2.30 -23.90 -5.22
CA GLU A 218 -3.09 -23.15 -4.24
C GLU A 218 -3.16 -21.65 -4.59
N VAL A 219 -2.05 -21.08 -5.07
CA VAL A 219 -1.98 -19.66 -5.50
C VAL A 219 -2.77 -19.43 -6.79
N MET A 220 -2.75 -20.39 -7.71
CA MET A 220 -3.43 -20.30 -9.01
C MET A 220 -4.93 -20.63 -8.92
N GLY A 221 -5.44 -20.98 -7.73
CA GLY A 221 -6.85 -21.20 -7.51
C GLY A 221 -7.67 -19.91 -7.72
N GLY A 222 -8.81 -20.00 -8.41
CA GLY A 222 -9.68 -18.83 -8.63
C GLY A 222 -10.43 -18.34 -7.37
N GLY A 223 -10.42 -19.11 -6.28
CA GLY A 223 -11.15 -18.82 -5.04
C GLY A 223 -10.76 -17.50 -4.36
N PRO A 224 -9.47 -17.26 -4.06
CA PRO A 224 -8.97 -15.99 -3.52
C PRO A 224 -9.39 -14.77 -4.35
N LEU A 225 -9.27 -14.84 -5.67
CA LEU A 225 -9.65 -13.74 -6.56
C LEU A 225 -11.15 -13.43 -6.49
N MET A 226 -12.01 -14.46 -6.49
CA MET A 226 -13.46 -14.28 -6.33
C MET A 226 -13.82 -13.62 -4.99
N ARG A 227 -13.14 -14.01 -3.91
CA ARG A 227 -13.34 -13.39 -2.59
C ARG A 227 -12.93 -11.92 -2.60
N ILE A 228 -11.78 -11.58 -3.17
CA ILE A 228 -11.34 -10.18 -3.31
C ILE A 228 -12.37 -9.37 -4.09
N GLN A 229 -12.86 -9.88 -5.22
CA GLN A 229 -13.87 -9.18 -6.02
C GLN A 229 -15.16 -8.89 -5.25
N MET A 230 -15.65 -9.86 -4.47
CA MET A 230 -16.84 -9.67 -3.64
C MET A 230 -16.62 -8.61 -2.55
N LEU A 231 -15.46 -8.63 -1.89
CA LEU A 231 -15.11 -7.65 -0.86
C LEU A 231 -14.94 -6.24 -1.43
N GLU A 232 -14.30 -6.12 -2.60
CA GLU A 232 -14.18 -4.84 -3.30
C GLU A 232 -15.53 -4.29 -3.75
N ALA A 233 -16.45 -5.13 -4.20
CA ALA A 233 -17.81 -4.70 -4.54
C ALA A 233 -18.52 -4.10 -3.32
N ARG A 234 -18.41 -4.74 -2.15
CA ARG A 234 -18.95 -4.22 -0.90
C ARG A 234 -18.30 -2.91 -0.46
N TRP A 235 -17.00 -2.72 -0.71
CA TRP A 235 -16.34 -1.44 -0.45
C TRP A 235 -16.85 -0.31 -1.36
N ARG A 236 -17.12 -0.62 -2.64
CA ARG A 236 -17.66 0.38 -3.59
C ARG A 236 -19.03 0.90 -3.18
N GLU A 237 -19.82 0.15 -2.40
CA GLU A 237 -21.12 0.60 -1.89
C GLU A 237 -21.01 1.77 -0.91
N VAL A 238 -19.84 2.03 -0.33
CA VAL A 238 -19.60 3.12 0.64
C VAL A 238 -18.64 4.21 0.12
N GLU A 239 -18.18 4.11 -1.13
CA GLU A 239 -17.26 5.07 -1.77
C GLU A 239 -17.89 5.92 -2.88
#